data_AF-S7QAR5-F1
#
_entry.id   AF-S7QAR5-F1
#
_cell.length_a   1.000
_cell.length_b   1.000
_cell.length_c   1.000
_cell.angle_alpha   90.00
_cell.angle_beta   90.00
_cell.angle_gamma   90.00
#
_symmetry.space_group_name_H-M   'P 1'
#
loop_
_entity.id
_entity.type
_entity.pdbx_description
1 polymer ?
#
loop_
_entity_poly.entity_id
_entity_poly.type
_entity_poly.pdbx_seq_one_letter_code
_entity_poly.pdbx_strand_id
1 'polypeptide(L)' 'MSPYQLNAYALALTAVGEIIQHYDSDKMFPALGFGAKLPPDGRVSHEFPLVGGPEKGLG' A
#
# COMPACT_ATOMS: atom_id res chain seq x y z
N MET A 1 8.21 -7.11 -21.69
CA MET A 1 8.34 -6.11 -20.61
C MET A 1 9.65 -6.37 -19.90
N SER A 2 10.49 -5.35 -19.72
CA SER A 2 11.72 -5.49 -18.94
C SER A 2 11.33 -5.75 -17.47
N PRO A 3 11.95 -6.71 -16.77
CA PRO A 3 11.69 -6.95 -15.35
C PRO A 3 12.06 -5.74 -14.47
N TYR A 4 12.77 -4.76 -15.03
CA TYR A 4 13.19 -3.53 -14.37
C TYR A 4 12.23 -2.35 -14.59
N GLN A 5 11.22 -2.50 -15.43
CA GLN A 5 10.25 -1.43 -15.66
C GLN A 5 9.15 -1.47 -14.60
N LEU A 6 8.94 -0.34 -13.93
CA LEU A 6 7.82 -0.17 -13.00
C LEU A 6 6.49 -0.36 -13.73
N ASN A 7 5.56 -1.07 -13.09
CA ASN A 7 4.17 -1.07 -13.53
C ASN A 7 3.54 0.32 -13.26
N ALA A 8 2.34 0.56 -13.79
CA ALA A 8 1.68 1.86 -13.64
C ALA A 8 1.44 2.27 -12.17
N TYR A 9 1.15 1.31 -11.28
CA TYR A 9 0.96 1.59 -9.85
C TYR A 9 2.26 2.04 -9.20
N ALA A 10 3.34 1.29 -9.42
CA ALA A 10 4.64 1.61 -8.86
C ALA A 10 5.19 2.94 -9.40
N LEU A 11 5.00 3.21 -10.70
CA LEU A 11 5.36 4.49 -11.30
C LEU A 11 4.62 5.66 -10.64
N ALA A 12 3.30 5.54 -10.44
CA ALA A 12 2.49 6.58 -9.82
C ALA A 12 2.90 6.82 -8.36
N LEU A 13 3.08 5.74 -7.59
CA LEU A 13 3.50 5.83 -6.19
C LEU A 13 4.88 6.48 -6.06
N THR A 14 5.85 6.10 -6.91
CA THR A 14 7.18 6.73 -6.93
C THR A 14 7.10 8.20 -7.27
N ALA A 15 6.43 8.57 -8.38
CA ALA A 15 6.39 9.95 -8.84
C ALA A 15 5.73 10.90 -7.83
N VAL A 16 4.67 10.46 -7.16
CA VAL A 16 4.00 11.24 -6.11
C VAL A 16 4.84 11.26 -4.84
N GLY A 17 5.29 10.07 -4.39
CA GLY A 17 6.03 9.89 -3.14
C GLY A 17 7.34 10.66 -3.10
N GLU A 18 8.09 10.74 -4.20
CA GLU A 18 9.34 11.52 -4.30
C GLU A 18 9.14 13.01 -3.99
N ILE A 19 7.96 13.54 -4.30
CA ILE A 19 7.63 14.95 -4.06
C ILE A 19 7.05 15.12 -2.65
N ILE A 20 5.94 14.43 -2.35
CA ILE A 20 5.16 14.70 -1.12
C ILE A 20 5.89 14.29 0.14
N GLN A 21 6.81 13.32 0.07
CA GLN A 21 7.48 12.82 1.26
C GLN A 21 8.21 13.92 2.01
N HIS A 22 8.75 14.93 1.33
CA HIS A 22 9.49 16.03 1.96
C HIS A 22 8.64 16.90 2.90
N TYR A 23 7.31 16.86 2.74
CA TYR A 23 6.35 17.62 3.55
C TYR A 23 5.82 16.84 4.76
N ASP A 24 6.14 15.56 4.85
CA ASP A 24 5.84 14.71 6.00
C ASP A 24 7.09 14.60 6.89
N SER A 25 6.95 14.85 8.19
CA SER A 25 8.09 14.79 9.11
C SER A 25 8.47 13.37 9.50
N ASP A 26 7.49 12.46 9.62
CA ASP A 26 7.74 11.08 10.06
C ASP A 26 7.87 10.08 8.90
N LYS A 27 7.45 10.49 7.68
CA LYS A 27 7.50 9.67 6.46
C LYS A 27 6.67 8.39 6.56
N MET A 28 5.65 8.36 7.42
CA MET A 28 4.79 7.21 7.63
C MET A 28 3.50 7.35 6.83
N PHE A 29 3.47 6.75 5.65
CA PHE A 29 2.31 6.82 4.74
C PHE A 29 1.32 5.68 5.01
N PRO A 30 0.05 5.97 5.37
CA PRO A 30 -1.00 4.97 5.36
C PRO A 30 -1.17 4.39 3.95
N ALA A 31 -1.14 3.07 3.84
CA ALA A 31 -1.20 2.36 2.57
C ALA A 31 -2.34 1.35 2.61
N LEU A 32 -3.35 1.54 1.77
CA LEU A 32 -4.58 0.73 1.73
C LEU A 32 -4.79 0.11 0.35
N GLY A 33 -5.32 -1.12 0.33
CA GLY A 33 -5.85 -1.80 -0.84
C GLY A 33 -7.37 -1.91 -0.77
N PHE A 34 -8.01 -2.20 -1.90
CA PHE A 34 -9.46 -2.41 -1.99
C PHE A 34 -9.78 -3.37 -3.13
N GLY A 35 -10.98 -3.95 -3.11
CA GLY A 35 -11.50 -4.81 -4.19
C GLY A 35 -10.90 -6.21 -4.24
N ALA A 36 -10.11 -6.61 -3.24
CA ALA A 36 -9.53 -7.95 -3.14
C ALA A 36 -10.39 -8.86 -2.26
N LYS A 37 -10.43 -10.16 -2.60
CA LYS A 37 -10.97 -11.18 -1.70
C LYS A 37 -9.89 -11.57 -0.71
N LEU A 38 -10.11 -11.30 0.57
CA LEU A 38 -9.12 -11.60 1.60
C LEU A 38 -9.41 -12.94 2.26
N PRO A 39 -8.38 -13.72 2.63
CA PRO A 39 -8.56 -14.86 3.54
C PRO A 39 -9.03 -14.40 4.94
N PRO A 40 -9.69 -15.27 5.72
CA PRO A 40 -10.06 -16.65 5.40
C PRO A 40 -11.43 -16.79 4.71
N ASP A 41 -12.28 -15.78 4.79
CA ASP A 41 -13.68 -15.84 4.39
C ASP A 41 -13.91 -15.56 2.90
N GLY A 42 -12.89 -15.06 2.18
CA GLY A 42 -12.93 -14.85 0.74
C GLY A 42 -13.92 -13.77 0.30
N ARG A 43 -14.39 -12.94 1.23
CA ARG A 43 -15.28 -11.81 0.95
C ARG A 43 -14.47 -10.67 0.34
N VAL A 44 -15.10 -9.92 -0.57
CA VAL A 44 -14.48 -8.72 -1.13
C VAL A 44 -14.34 -7.71 -0.01
N SER A 45 -13.10 -7.33 0.28
CA SER A 45 -12.81 -6.19 1.14
C SER A 45 -12.81 -4.91 0.30
N HIS A 46 -13.53 -3.91 0.79
CA HIS A 46 -13.55 -2.58 0.18
C HIS A 46 -12.42 -1.69 0.68
N GLU A 47 -11.72 -2.09 1.75
CA GLU A 47 -10.57 -1.37 2.30
C GLU A 47 -9.78 -2.30 3.23
N PHE A 48 -8.46 -2.37 3.06
CA PHE A 48 -7.58 -3.15 3.94
C PHE A 48 -6.14 -2.60 3.93
N PRO A 49 -5.37 -2.76 5.02
CA PRO A 49 -3.98 -2.32 5.08
C PRO A 49 -3.08 -3.14 4.13
N LEU A 50 -2.25 -2.45 3.31
CA LEU A 50 -1.29 -3.09 2.39
C LEU A 50 -0.12 -3.74 3.12
N VAL A 51 0.29 -3.16 4.25
CA VAL A 51 1.30 -3.70 5.16
C VAL A 51 0.59 -3.96 6.47
N GLY A 52 0.76 -5.14 7.07
CA GLY A 52 0.23 -5.40 8.41
C GLY A 52 0.70 -4.26 9.32
N GLY A 53 -0.24 -3.52 9.92
CA GLY A 53 0.07 -2.33 10.69
C GLY A 53 1.04 -2.61 11.85
N PRO A 54 1.51 -1.58 12.56
CA PRO A 54 2.36 -1.74 13.75
C PRO A 54 1.73 -2.63 14.85
N GLU A 55 0.45 -2.98 14.75
CA GLU A 55 -0.25 -3.86 15.69
C GLU A 55 -0.43 -5.28 15.16
N LYS A 56 0.68 -5.99 14.91
CA LYS A 56 0.66 -7.45 15.12
C LYS A 56 0.94 -7.72 16.60
N GLY A 57 -0.03 -7.35 17.43
CA GLY A 57 0.04 -7.39 18.89
C GLY A 57 -1.34 -7.51 19.54
N LEU A 58 -2.13 -8.53 19.17
CA LEU A 58 -3.00 -9.33 20.05
C LEU A 58 -3.85 -10.27 19.18
N GLY A 59 -3.77 -11.57 19.43
CA GLY A 59 -4.59 -12.62 18.80
C GLY A 59 -3.77 -13.73 18.18
#